data_AF-A0A3P7L672-F1
#
_entry.id   AF-A0A3P7L672-F1
#
_cell.length_a   1.000
_cell.length_b   1.000
_cell.length_c   1.000
_cell.angle_alpha   90.00
_cell.angle_beta   90.00
_cell.angle_gamma   90.00
#
_symmetry.space_group_name_H-M   'P 1'
#
loop_
_entity.id
_entity.type
_entity.pdbx_description
1 polymer ?
#
loop_
_entity_poly.entity_id
_entity_poly.type
_entity_poly.pdbx_seq_one_letter_code
_entity_poly.pdbx_strand_id
1 'polypeptide(L)' 'MHCSLHPLSSLFIASDTEVFVGSRTNDYDVYITMEPFVEKVEAFETVKKMIKWINSRKQRLFILYSPTF' A
#
# COMPACT_ATOMS: atom_id res chain seq x y z
N MET A 1 6.76 1.87 8.68
CA MET A 1 7.49 2.41 7.50
C MET A 1 8.05 3.82 7.71
N HIS A 2 7.56 4.57 8.71
CA HIS A 2 7.98 5.96 8.97
C HIS A 2 9.05 6.12 10.05
N CYS A 3 9.81 5.07 10.36
CA CYS A 3 10.97 5.19 11.23
C CYS A 3 12.08 5.91 10.47
N SER A 4 12.55 7.06 10.97
CA SER A 4 13.61 7.85 10.33
C SER A 4 14.97 7.16 10.36
N LEU A 5 15.24 6.36 11.40
CA LEU A 5 16.49 5.61 11.57
C LEU A 5 16.55 4.40 10.63
N HIS A 6 15.40 3.77 10.36
CA HIS A 6 15.28 2.59 9.50
C HIS A 6 14.07 2.73 8.58
N PRO A 7 14.17 3.56 7.53
CA PRO A 7 13.06 3.77 6.61
C PRO A 7 12.82 2.50 5.81
N LEU A 8 11.58 2.01 5.88
CA LEU A 8 11.15 0.81 5.17
C LEU A 8 10.23 1.22 4.03
N SER A 9 10.57 0.81 2.80
CA SER A 9 9.76 1.09 1.60
C SER A 9 8.58 0.14 1.46
N SER A 10 8.72 -1.09 1.94
CA SER A 10 7.68 -2.11 1.86
C SER A 10 7.84 -3.21 2.91
N LEU A 11 6.73 -3.85 3.24
CA LEU A 11 6.67 -5.01 4.14
C LEU A 11 5.83 -6.12 3.50
N PHE A 12 6.21 -7.36 3.77
CA PHE A 12 5.45 -8.55 3.46
C PHE A 12 5.45 -9.43 4.70
N ILE A 13 4.27 -9.76 5.21
CA ILE A 13 4.09 -10.61 6.38
C ILE A 13 3.08 -11.68 5.99
N ALA A 14 3.51 -12.94 5.98
CA ALA A 14 2.61 -14.07 5.82
C ALA A 14 2.29 -14.66 7.19
N SER A 15 1.01 -14.94 7.41
CA SER A 15 0.50 -15.69 8.55
C SER A 15 -0.31 -16.88 8.04
N ASP A 16 -0.75 -17.76 8.94
CA ASP A 16 -1.55 -18.94 8.58
C ASP A 16 -2.92 -18.57 8.00
N THR A 17 -3.42 -17.37 8.32
CA THR A 17 -4.76 -16.91 7.93
C THR A 17 -4.73 -15.91 6.79
N GLU A 18 -3.69 -15.09 6.70
CA GLU A 18 -3.67 -13.92 5.83
C GLU A 18 -2.24 -13.54 5.44
N VAL A 19 -2.12 -12.88 4.29
CA VAL A 19 -0.90 -12.19 3.87
C VAL A 19 -1.11 -10.68 3.94
N PHE A 20 -0.23 -10.00 4.67
CA PHE A 20 -0.21 -8.54 4.76
C PHE A 20 0.91 -7.98 3.89
N VAL A 21 0.57 -7.00 3.06
CA VAL A 21 1.53 -6.23 2.29
C VAL A 21 1.35 -4.75 2.56
N GLY A 22 2.45 -4.09 2.90
CA GLY A 22 2.52 -2.64 3.05
C GLY A 22 3.50 -2.07 2.04
N SER A 23 3.16 -0.96 1.43
CA SER A 23 4.07 -0.23 0.54
C SER A 23 3.89 1.27 0.73
N ARG A 24 5.01 1.96 0.92
CA ARG A 24 5.05 3.41 1.08
C ARG A 24 5.22 4.08 -0.28
N THR A 25 4.41 5.10 -0.55
CA THR A 25 4.64 6.05 -1.63
C THR A 25 5.01 7.42 -1.05
N ASN A 26 5.25 8.42 -1.90
CA ASN A 26 5.58 9.76 -1.43
C ASN A 26 4.39 10.46 -0.76
N ASP A 27 3.17 10.20 -1.24
CA ASP A 27 1.98 10.94 -0.83
C ASP A 27 1.02 10.14 0.06
N TYR A 28 1.12 8.81 0.02
CA TYR A 28 0.26 7.89 0.77
C TYR A 28 0.93 6.53 0.98
N ASP A 29 0.40 5.76 1.92
CA ASP A 29 0.76 4.36 2.10
C ASP A 29 -0.36 3.45 1.59
N VAL A 30 0.02 2.28 1.11
CA VAL A 30 -0.90 1.21 0.72
C VAL A 30 -0.71 0.03 1.67
N TYR A 31 -1.79 -0.40 2.29
CA TYR A 31 -1.83 -1.61 3.11
C TYR A 31 -2.90 -2.54 2.53
N ILE A 32 -2.54 -3.80 2.27
CA ILE A 32 -3.42 -4.80 1.66
C ILE A 32 -3.36 -6.07 2.51
N THR A 33 -4.52 -6.64 2.78
CA THR A 33 -4.69 -7.99 3.32
C THR A 33 -5.15 -8.91 2.20
N MET A 34 -4.51 -10.06 2.06
CA MET A 34 -4.77 -11.04 1.00
C MET A 34 -4.99 -12.42 1.61
N GLU A 35 -5.54 -13.33 0.81
CA GLU A 35 -5.71 -14.73 1.20
C GLU A 35 -4.38 -15.37 1.62
N PRO A 36 -4.44 -16.41 2.47
CA PRO A 36 -3.25 -17.15 2.83
C PRO A 36 -2.63 -17.82 1.58
N PHE A 37 -1.34 -18.13 1.65
CA PHE A 37 -0.55 -18.74 0.57
C PHE A 37 -0.28 -17.87 -0.66
N VAL A 38 -0.73 -16.62 -0.70
CA VAL A 38 -0.29 -15.68 -1.75
C VAL A 38 1.23 -15.50 -1.68
N GLU A 39 1.91 -15.76 -2.79
CA GLU A 39 3.35 -15.64 -2.85
C GLU A 39 3.81 -14.18 -2.82
N LYS A 40 4.98 -13.95 -2.25
CA LYS A 40 5.58 -12.61 -2.14
C LYS A 40 5.62 -11.87 -3.48
N VAL A 41 5.98 -12.56 -4.56
CA VAL A 41 6.07 -11.95 -5.90
C VAL A 41 4.69 -11.49 -6.37
N GLU A 42 3.68 -12.34 -6.27
CA GLU A 42 2.31 -12.03 -6.65
C GLU A 42 1.72 -10.87 -5.82
N ALA A 43 2.00 -10.87 -4.52
CA ALA A 43 1.54 -9.84 -3.60
C ALA A 43 2.11 -8.46 -3.99
N PHE A 44 3.40 -8.39 -4.34
CA PHE A 44 4.03 -7.14 -4.81
C PHE A 44 3.56 -6.71 -6.20
N GLU A 45 3.30 -7.63 -7.12
CA GLU A 45 2.70 -7.28 -8.41
C GLU A 45 1.28 -6.71 -8.24
N THR A 46 0.52 -7.24 -7.28
CA THR A 46 -0.81 -6.72 -6.92
C THR A 46 -0.70 -5.30 -6.35
N VAL A 47 0.24 -5.05 -5.44
CA VAL A 47 0.50 -3.70 -4.92
C VAL A 47 0.87 -2.73 -6.04
N LYS A 48 1.74 -3.12 -6.98
CA LYS A 48 2.10 -2.25 -8.13
C LYS A 48 0.88 -1.89 -8.98
N LYS A 49 0.02 -2.87 -9.28
CA LYS A 49 -1.23 -2.65 -10.02
C LYS A 49 -2.15 -1.69 -9.25
N MET A 50 -2.27 -1.87 -7.94
CA MET A 50 -3.09 -1.02 -7.08
C MET A 50 -2.58 0.42 -7.05
N ILE A 51 -1.28 0.63 -6.85
CA ILE A 51 -0.67 1.97 -6.90
C ILE A 51 -0.92 2.64 -8.25
N LYS A 52 -0.72 1.92 -9.36
CA LYS A 52 -1.02 2.44 -10.71
C LYS A 52 -2.48 2.86 -10.84
N TRP A 53 -3.40 2.04 -10.34
CA TRP A 53 -4.83 2.34 -10.37
C TRP A 53 -5.19 3.55 -9.51
N ILE A 54 -4.68 3.64 -8.28
CA ILE A 54 -4.89 4.78 -7.38
C ILE A 54 -4.38 6.07 -8.02
N ASN A 55 -3.16 6.04 -8.56
CA ASN A 55 -2.55 7.21 -9.21
C ASN A 55 -3.38 7.68 -10.42
N SER A 56 -3.98 6.76 -11.18
CA SER A 56 -4.87 7.13 -12.30
C SER A 56 -6.17 7.80 -11.86
N ARG A 57 -6.54 7.71 -10.58
CA ARG A 57 -7.80 8.22 -10.01
C ARG A 57 -7.59 9.18 -8.84
N LYS A 58 -6.37 9.72 -8.70
CA LYS A 58 -5.95 10.47 -7.51
C LYS A 58 -6.91 11.63 -7.17
N GLN A 59 -7.36 12.38 -8.18
CA GLN A 59 -8.29 13.51 -7.98
C GLN A 59 -9.67 13.10 -7.43
N ARG A 60 -10.08 11.83 -7.60
CA ARG A 60 -11.37 11.32 -7.13
C ARG A 60 -11.28 10.61 -5.78
N LEU A 61 -10.12 10.04 -5.46
CA LEU A 61 -9.90 9.25 -4.25
C LEU A 61 -9.38 10.09 -3.08
N PHE A 62 -8.63 11.15 -3.37
CA PHE A 62 -8.05 12.00 -2.34
C PHE A 62 -8.85 13.30 -2.22
N ILE A 63 -9.19 13.65 -0.98
CA ILE A 63 -9.68 14.99 -0.65
C ILE A 63 -8.44 15.89 -0.57
N LEU A 64 -8.12 16.58 -1.65
CA LEU A 64 -6.91 17.41 -1.77
C LEU A 64 -7.09 18.80 -1.15
N TYR A 65 -8.34 19.20 -0.89
CA TYR A 65 -8.68 20.47 -0.27
C TYR A 65 -9.73 20.21 0.80
N SER A 66 -9.40 20.52 2.05
CA SER A 66 -10.43 20.66 3.10
C SER A 66 -11.08 22.03 2.89
N PRO A 67 -12.42 22.14 2.81
CA PRO A 67 -13.06 23.43 2.86
C PRO A 67 -12.72 24.07 4.21
N THR A 68 -11.96 25.16 4.19
CA THR A 68 -11.79 26.04 5.34
C THR A 68 -13.01 26.97 5.37
N PHE A 69 -13.88 26.78 6.37
CA PHE A 69 -14.99 27.67 6.68
C PHE A 69 -14.51 28.86 7.51
#